data_AF-A0A2N5JD15-F1
#
_entry.id   AF-A0A2N5JD15-F1
#
_cell.length_a   1.000
_cell.length_b   1.000
_cell.length_c   1.000
_cell.angle_alpha   90.00
_cell.angle_beta   90.00
_cell.angle_gamma   90.00
#
_symmetry.space_group_name_H-M   'P 1'
#
loop_
_entity.id
_entity.type
_entity.pdbx_description
1 polymer ?
#
loop_
_entity_poly.entity_id
_entity_poly.type
_entity_poly.pdbx_seq_one_letter_code
_entity_poly.pdbx_strand_id
1 'polypeptide(L)'
;MGSELVRKAEWLGGRDRLKLTATARVVLNHMARLALDNGGTGVGDERQYGQTKDGKPAQLFTQAQATAIDEVGMCARMYMQQIARLESCGVLERVDKSAPGRSRSFRLHVAEMYDAYKRKEELKTDRARAGATN
;
A
#
# COMPACT_ATOMS: atom_id res chain seq x y z
N MET A 1 -4.25 5.02 -18.69
CA MET A 1 -2.86 4.83 -18.22
C MET A 1 -2.92 4.61 -16.70
N GLY A 2 -2.56 3.41 -16.21
CA GLY A 2 -2.61 3.12 -14.76
C GLY A 2 -1.64 3.98 -13.98
N SER A 3 -2.11 4.55 -12.87
CA SER A 3 -1.35 5.40 -11.96
C SER A 3 -0.10 4.71 -11.42
N GLU A 4 0.96 5.48 -11.20
CA GLU A 4 2.28 4.97 -10.80
C GLU A 4 2.22 4.18 -9.47
N LEU A 5 1.38 4.61 -8.52
CA LEU A 5 1.21 3.91 -7.24
C LEU A 5 0.58 2.52 -7.41
N VAL A 6 -0.40 2.37 -8.32
CA VAL A 6 -1.00 1.06 -8.62
C VAL A 6 0.02 0.14 -9.28
N ARG A 7 0.86 0.66 -10.20
CA ARG A 7 1.95 -0.13 -10.79
C ARG A 7 2.97 -0.58 -9.74
N LYS A 8 3.33 0.30 -8.79
CA LYS A 8 4.20 -0.06 -7.65
C LYS A 8 3.55 -1.11 -6.75
N ALA A 9 2.24 -1.01 -6.51
CA ALA A 9 1.46 -1.97 -5.74
C ALA A 9 1.42 -3.36 -6.42
N GLU A 10 1.17 -3.40 -7.73
CA GLU A 10 1.21 -4.62 -8.54
C GLU A 10 2.59 -5.28 -8.50
N TRP A 11 3.65 -4.47 -8.67
CA TRP A 11 5.03 -4.94 -8.60
C TRP A 11 5.39 -5.52 -7.23
N LEU A 12 4.97 -4.86 -6.14
CA LEU A 12 5.14 -5.40 -4.79
C LEU A 12 4.30 -6.65 -4.57
N GLY A 13 3.06 -6.66 -5.07
CA GLY A 13 2.15 -7.80 -5.01
C GLY A 13 2.73 -9.06 -5.64
N GLY A 14 3.48 -8.91 -6.75
CA GLY A 14 4.17 -9.99 -7.44
C GLY A 14 5.43 -10.50 -6.75
N ARG A 15 5.90 -9.87 -5.67
CA ARG A 15 7.13 -10.28 -4.97
C ARG A 15 6.89 -11.46 -4.04
N ASP A 16 7.62 -12.54 -4.28
CA ASP A 16 7.60 -13.74 -3.42
C ASP A 16 7.96 -13.43 -1.96
N ARG A 17 8.77 -12.40 -1.71
CA ARG A 17 9.19 -12.03 -0.36
C ARG A 17 8.05 -11.53 0.54
N LEU A 18 7.01 -10.92 -0.03
CA LEU A 18 5.84 -10.48 0.73
C LEU A 18 4.80 -11.60 0.91
N LYS A 19 4.94 -12.72 0.20
CA LYS A 19 4.04 -13.89 0.27
C LYS A 19 2.55 -13.50 0.29
N LEU A 20 2.18 -12.49 -0.50
CA LEU A 20 0.80 -12.03 -0.60
C LEU A 20 -0.02 -13.02 -1.43
N THR A 21 -1.17 -13.42 -0.89
CA THR A 21 -2.16 -14.23 -1.59
C THR A 21 -2.78 -13.42 -2.74
N ALA A 22 -3.40 -14.11 -3.72
CA ALA A 22 -4.11 -13.43 -4.80
C ALA A 22 -5.17 -12.44 -4.26
N THR A 23 -5.89 -12.83 -3.20
CA THR A 23 -6.88 -11.97 -2.53
C THR A 23 -6.25 -10.75 -1.85
N ALA A 24 -5.09 -10.91 -1.20
CA ALA A 24 -4.37 -9.78 -0.61
C ALA A 24 -3.86 -8.80 -1.67
N ARG A 25 -3.47 -9.30 -2.85
CA ARG A 25 -3.07 -8.45 -3.99
C ARG A 25 -4.24 -7.64 -4.52
N VAL A 26 -5.44 -8.23 -4.60
CA VAL A 26 -6.67 -7.50 -4.98
C VAL A 26 -6.96 -6.38 -3.99
N VAL A 27 -6.93 -6.67 -2.68
CA VAL A 27 -7.13 -5.65 -1.63
C VAL A 27 -6.07 -4.56 -1.70
N LEU A 28 -4.80 -4.93 -1.92
CA LEU A 28 -3.70 -3.98 -2.06
C LEU A 28 -3.89 -3.04 -3.27
N ASN A 29 -4.30 -3.59 -4.41
CA ASN A 29 -4.57 -2.79 -5.61
C ASN A 29 -5.78 -1.87 -5.42
N HIS A 30 -6.83 -2.34 -4.74
CA HIS A 30 -7.97 -1.52 -4.36
C HIS A 30 -7.54 -0.33 -3.50
N MET A 31 -6.77 -0.59 -2.45
CA MET A 31 -6.24 0.45 -1.56
C MET A 31 -5.32 1.43 -2.29
N ALA A 32 -4.47 0.96 -3.20
CA ALA A 32 -3.64 1.83 -4.01
C ALA A 32 -4.46 2.76 -4.90
N ARG A 33 -5.62 2.33 -5.40
CA ARG A 33 -6.56 3.19 -6.15
C ARG A 33 -7.20 4.22 -5.25
N LEU A 34 -7.74 3.82 -4.11
CA LEU A 34 -8.36 4.73 -3.14
C LEU A 34 -7.40 5.79 -2.62
N ALA A 35 -6.14 5.39 -2.39
CA ALA A 35 -5.12 6.30 -1.92
C ALA A 35 -4.75 7.37 -2.96
N LEU A 36 -5.07 7.14 -4.24
CA LEU A 36 -5.00 8.14 -5.31
C LEU A 36 -6.27 8.97 -5.44
N ASP A 37 -7.43 8.36 -5.19
CA ASP A 37 -8.77 8.94 -5.38
C ASP A 37 -9.30 9.70 -4.14
N ASN A 38 -8.44 10.14 -3.21
CA ASN A 38 -8.86 10.93 -2.03
C ASN A 38 -9.58 12.27 -2.34
N GLY A 39 -9.91 12.57 -3.60
CA GLY A 39 -10.78 13.68 -4.01
C GLY A 39 -12.26 13.52 -3.63
N GLY A 40 -12.67 12.44 -2.95
CA GLY A 40 -14.08 12.21 -2.58
C GLY A 40 -14.54 12.81 -1.24
N THR A 41 -13.65 13.35 -0.40
CA THR A 41 -14.03 13.78 0.98
C THR A 41 -14.43 15.26 1.11
N GLY A 42 -14.45 16.03 0.01
CA GLY A 42 -14.76 17.47 0.08
C GLY A 42 -13.75 18.30 0.87
N VAL A 43 -12.66 17.68 1.34
CA VAL A 43 -11.46 18.34 1.84
C VAL A 43 -10.52 18.39 0.63
N GLY A 44 -10.08 19.60 0.27
CA GLY A 44 -9.47 19.93 -1.02
C GLY A 44 -8.43 18.94 -1.55
N ASP A 45 -8.28 19.01 -2.87
CA ASP A 45 -7.45 18.26 -3.84
C ASP A 45 -5.96 17.98 -3.50
N GLU A 46 -5.54 18.14 -2.24
CA GLU A 46 -4.23 17.74 -1.77
C GLU A 46 -4.24 16.28 -1.35
N ARG A 47 -3.59 15.44 -2.17
CA ARG A 47 -3.15 14.10 -1.78
C ARG A 47 -2.58 14.16 -0.37
N GLN A 48 -3.25 13.54 0.60
CA GLN A 48 -2.79 13.54 1.97
C GLN A 48 -1.58 12.63 2.10
N TYR A 49 -0.40 13.25 2.07
CA TYR A 49 0.85 12.61 2.43
C TYR A 49 0.99 12.66 3.94
N GLY A 50 0.94 11.49 4.58
CA GLY A 50 1.41 11.35 5.95
C GLY A 50 2.93 11.15 5.97
N GLN A 51 3.55 11.37 7.11
CA GLN A 51 4.89 10.85 7.37
C GLN A 51 4.80 9.49 8.06
N THR A 52 5.65 8.55 7.67
CA THR A 52 5.87 7.32 8.45
C THR A 52 6.58 7.62 9.76
N LYS A 53 6.69 6.60 10.62
CA LYS A 53 7.59 6.64 11.80
C LYS A 53 9.03 7.03 11.44
N ASP A 54 9.49 6.70 10.23
CA ASP A 54 10.81 7.06 9.72
C ASP A 54 10.87 8.40 8.95
N GLY A 55 9.82 9.24 9.03
CA GLY A 55 9.77 10.55 8.35
C GLY A 55 9.62 10.52 6.83
N LYS A 56 9.28 9.36 6.24
CA LYS A 56 9.10 9.19 4.79
C LYS A 56 7.66 9.50 4.36
N PRO A 57 7.45 9.99 3.12
CA PRO A 57 6.11 10.27 2.61
C PRO A 57 5.36 8.97 2.32
N ALA A 58 4.25 8.78 3.01
CA ALA A 58 3.33 7.67 2.81
C ALA A 58 1.93 8.17 2.45
N GLN A 59 1.23 7.42 1.61
CA GLN A 59 -0.11 7.80 1.17
C GLN A 59 -1.11 7.50 2.29
N LEU A 60 -1.77 8.53 2.82
CA LEU A 60 -2.85 8.38 3.79
C LEU A 60 -4.17 8.29 3.04
N PHE A 61 -5.06 7.39 3.44
CA PHE A 61 -6.41 7.34 2.90
C PHE A 61 -7.41 6.92 3.98
N THR A 62 -8.65 7.36 3.83
CA THR A 62 -9.75 7.00 4.73
C THR A 62 -10.77 6.20 3.95
N GLN A 63 -11.23 5.08 4.50
CA GLN A 63 -12.20 4.24 3.84
C GLN A 63 -13.29 3.77 4.80
N ALA A 64 -14.54 3.83 4.34
CA ALA A 64 -15.65 3.14 4.98
C ALA A 64 -15.56 1.62 4.73
N GLN A 65 -15.56 0.82 5.80
CA GLN A 65 -15.37 -0.62 5.68
C GLN A 65 -16.43 -1.30 4.81
N ALA A 66 -17.70 -0.86 4.89
CA ALA A 66 -18.80 -1.45 4.11
C ALA A 66 -18.59 -1.25 2.60
N THR A 67 -18.27 -0.03 2.17
CA THR A 67 -17.96 0.29 0.77
C THR A 67 -16.78 -0.53 0.26
N ALA A 68 -15.74 -0.70 1.09
CA ALA A 68 -14.57 -1.51 0.73
C ALA A 68 -14.90 -2.96 0.43
N ILE A 69 -15.76 -3.55 1.26
CA ILE A 69 -16.22 -4.94 1.17
C ILE A 69 -17.03 -5.14 -0.11
N ASP A 70 -17.94 -4.20 -0.40
CA ASP A 70 -18.80 -4.23 -1.57
C ASP A 70 -17.99 -4.08 -2.87
N GLU A 71 -17.07 -3.10 -2.92
CA GLU A 71 -16.23 -2.83 -4.11
C GLU A 71 -15.26 -3.97 -4.42
N VAL A 72 -14.71 -4.62 -3.39
CA VAL A 72 -13.78 -5.75 -3.55
C VAL A 72 -14.55 -7.07 -3.76
N GLY A 73 -15.86 -7.10 -3.48
CA GLY A 73 -16.70 -8.29 -3.63
C GLY A 73 -16.34 -9.41 -2.65
N MET A 74 -15.89 -9.08 -1.44
CA MET A 74 -15.46 -10.04 -0.42
C MET A 74 -16.29 -9.90 0.84
N CYS A 75 -16.50 -10.98 1.59
CA CYS A 75 -17.16 -10.86 2.90
C CYS A 75 -16.27 -10.14 3.93
N ALA A 76 -16.89 -9.51 4.92
CA ALA A 76 -16.19 -8.70 5.93
C ALA A 76 -15.03 -9.43 6.63
N ARG A 77 -15.23 -10.71 6.97
CA ARG A 77 -14.21 -11.53 7.62
C ARG A 77 -12.99 -11.74 6.72
N MET A 78 -13.20 -12.08 5.45
CA MET A 78 -12.11 -12.28 4.49
C MET A 78 -11.35 -10.98 4.25
N TYR A 79 -12.07 -9.87 4.08
CA TYR A 79 -11.47 -8.54 3.91
C TYR A 79 -10.55 -8.21 5.08
N MET A 80 -11.06 -8.30 6.33
CA MET A 80 -10.27 -8.04 7.54
C MET A 80 -9.06 -8.96 7.70
N GLN A 81 -9.15 -10.22 7.27
CA GLN A 81 -7.99 -11.12 7.25
C GLN A 81 -6.91 -10.65 6.26
N GLN A 82 -7.30 -10.12 5.09
CA GLN A 82 -6.34 -9.56 4.14
C GLN A 82 -5.72 -8.26 4.67
N ILE A 83 -6.50 -7.41 5.34
CA ILE A 83 -5.99 -6.21 6.04
C ILE A 83 -4.90 -6.58 7.04
N ALA A 84 -5.20 -7.52 7.94
CA ALA A 84 -4.24 -7.98 8.94
C ALA A 84 -2.97 -8.58 8.30
N ARG A 85 -3.10 -9.22 7.12
CA ARG A 85 -1.96 -9.73 6.37
C ARG A 85 -1.12 -8.62 5.73
N LEU A 86 -1.76 -7.59 5.18
CA LEU A 86 -1.05 -6.42 4.64
C LEU A 86 -0.33 -5.65 5.75
N GLU A 87 -0.93 -5.56 6.94
CA GLU A 87 -0.32 -5.01 8.15
C GLU A 87 0.89 -5.82 8.61
N SER A 88 0.78 -7.14 8.69
CA SER A 88 1.91 -7.99 9.09
C SER A 88 3.07 -7.97 8.08
N CYS A 89 2.78 -7.66 6.82
CA CYS A 89 3.78 -7.46 5.78
C CYS A 89 4.38 -6.04 5.77
N GLY A 90 3.88 -5.13 6.63
CA GLY A 90 4.31 -3.74 6.70
C GLY A 90 3.90 -2.89 5.50
N VAL A 91 2.99 -3.40 4.64
CA VAL A 91 2.51 -2.67 3.46
C VAL A 91 1.44 -1.65 3.85
N LEU A 92 0.75 -1.90 4.96
CA LEU A 92 -0.35 -1.09 5.47
C LEU A 92 -0.16 -0.82 6.97
N GLU A 93 -0.52 0.36 7.43
CA GLU A 93 -0.57 0.71 8.86
C GLU A 93 -1.92 1.37 9.17
N ARG A 94 -2.57 0.98 10.27
CA ARG A 94 -3.77 1.68 10.77
C ARG A 94 -3.37 2.97 11.45
N VAL A 95 -4.13 4.03 11.22
CA VAL A 95 -3.96 5.32 11.88
C VAL A 95 -5.13 5.53 12.83
N ASP A 96 -4.83 5.64 14.12
CA ASP A 96 -5.83 5.74 15.22
C ASP A 96 -6.59 7.07 15.26
N LYS A 97 -6.45 7.94 14.26
CA LYS A 97 -7.27 9.15 14.20
C LYS A 97 -8.71 8.75 13.90
N SER A 98 -9.59 8.98 14.89
CA SER A 98 -11.04 8.85 14.81
C SER A 98 -11.58 9.52 13.55
N ALA A 99 -11.75 8.75 12.48
CA ALA A 99 -12.55 9.20 11.34
C ALA A 99 -14.02 9.23 11.80
N PRO A 100 -14.81 10.22 11.39
CA PRO A 100 -16.23 10.25 11.70
C PRO A 100 -16.94 8.99 11.13
N GLY A 101 -17.76 8.33 11.95
CA GLY A 101 -18.55 7.15 11.55
C GLY A 101 -17.82 5.81 11.66
N ARG A 102 -18.19 4.84 10.79
CA ARG A 102 -17.57 3.49 10.69
C ARG A 102 -16.38 3.46 9.71
N SER A 103 -15.76 4.62 9.48
CA SER A 103 -14.62 4.79 8.58
C SER A 103 -13.31 4.54 9.32
N ARG A 104 -12.30 4.07 8.60
CA ARG A 104 -10.95 3.83 9.15
C ARG A 104 -9.91 4.49 8.28
N SER A 105 -8.92 5.08 8.92
CA SER A 105 -7.78 5.71 8.26
C SER A 105 -6.61 4.75 8.21
N PHE A 106 -5.99 4.65 7.04
CA PHE A 106 -4.85 3.79 6.80
C PHE A 106 -3.72 4.57 6.12
N ARG A 107 -2.50 4.11 6.38
CA ARG A 107 -1.29 4.55 5.71
C ARG A 107 -0.77 3.42 4.83
N LEU A 108 -0.54 3.72 3.56
CA LEU A 108 -0.07 2.78 2.56
C LEU A 108 1.42 3.00 2.26
N HIS A 109 2.25 1.98 2.49
CA HIS A 109 3.71 2.04 2.36
C HIS A 109 4.24 1.57 1.00
N VAL A 110 3.38 1.50 -0.02
CA VAL A 110 3.73 0.95 -1.35
C VAL A 110 4.91 1.68 -1.99
N ALA A 111 4.91 3.02 -2.00
CA ALA A 111 5.97 3.79 -2.63
C ALA A 111 7.34 3.53 -1.96
N GLU A 112 7.37 3.59 -0.63
CA GLU A 112 8.59 3.42 0.17
C GLU A 112 9.16 2.02 0.07
N MET A 113 8.29 1.00 0.14
CA MET A 113 8.70 -0.38 -0.01
C MET A 113 9.25 -0.62 -1.41
N TYR A 114 8.59 -0.11 -2.45
CA TYR A 114 9.07 -0.22 -3.82
C TYR A 114 10.48 0.37 -3.97
N ASP A 115 10.71 1.60 -3.51
CA ASP A 115 12.00 2.27 -3.62
C ASP A 115 13.09 1.54 -2.81
N ALA A 116 12.76 1.06 -1.61
CA ALA A 116 13.68 0.29 -0.78
C ALA A 116 14.07 -1.06 -1.43
N TYR A 117 13.13 -1.70 -2.12
CA TYR A 117 13.43 -2.93 -2.87
C TYR A 117 14.26 -2.63 -4.12
N LYS A 118 13.91 -1.61 -4.89
CA LYS A 118 14.68 -1.21 -6.08
C LYS A 118 16.12 -0.85 -5.75
N ARG A 119 16.34 -0.03 -4.73
CA ARG A 119 17.69 0.32 -4.26
C ARG A 119 18.49 -0.91 -3.83
N LYS A 120 17.84 -1.90 -3.19
CA LYS A 120 18.50 -3.16 -2.82
C LYS A 120 18.89 -4.01 -4.04
N GLU A 121 18.13 -3.94 -5.13
CA GLU A 121 18.46 -4.64 -6.38
C GLU A 121 19.61 -3.99 -7.13
N GLU A 122 19.61 -2.66 -7.19
CA GLU A 122 20.71 -1.88 -7.75
C GLU A 122 22.01 -2.18 -7.00
N LEU A 123 22.00 -2.10 -5.66
CA LEU A 123 23.17 -2.43 -4.83
C LEU A 123 23.68 -3.87 -5.00
N LYS A 124 22.78 -4.84 -5.25
CA LYS A 124 23.18 -6.22 -5.54
C LYS A 124 23.83 -6.34 -6.92
N THR A 125 23.30 -5.62 -7.90
CA THR A 125 23.80 -5.61 -9.27
C THR A 125 25.19 -4.97 -9.32
N ASP A 126 25.38 -3.85 -8.61
CA ASP A 126 26.67 -3.17 -8.51
C ASP A 126 27.73 -4.03 -7.82
N ARG A 127 27.35 -4.74 -6.75
CA ARG A 127 28.25 -5.70 -6.08
C ARG A 127 28.61 -6.89 -6.97
N ALA A 128 27.64 -7.42 -7.73
CA ALA A 128 27.90 -8.51 -8.67
C ALA A 128 28.83 -8.06 -9.80
N ARG A 129 28.68 -6.81 -10.29
CA ARG A 129 29.54 -6.23 -11.31
C ARG A 129 30.96 -5.94 -10.79
N ALA A 130 31.09 -5.44 -9.57
CA ALA A 130 32.39 -5.19 -8.93
C ALA A 130 33.15 -6.48 -8.57
N GLY A 131 32.44 -7.57 -8.25
CA GLY A 131 33.04 -8.89 -8.00
C GLY A 131 33.39 -9.68 -9.26
N ALA A 132 32.87 -9.30 -10.43
CA ALA A 132 33.18 -9.94 -11.71
C ALA A 132 34.41 -9.36 -12.42
N THR A 133 35.02 -8.32 -11.86
CA THR A 133 36.22 -7.63 -12.38
C THR A 133 37.50 -7.92 -11.57
N ASN A 134 37.49 -8.90 -10.68
CA ASN A 134 38.67 -9.40 -9.97
C ASN A 134 38.99 -10.84 -10.36
#